data_AF-A0A177QWM8-F1
#
_entry.id   AF-A0A177QWM8-F1
#
_cell.length_a   1.000
_cell.length_b   1.000
_cell.length_c   1.000
_cell.angle_alpha   90.00
_cell.angle_beta   90.00
_cell.angle_gamma   90.00
#
_symmetry.space_group_name_H-M   'P 1'
#
loop_
_entity.id
_entity.type
_entity.pdbx_description
1 polymer ?
#
loop_
_entity_poly.entity_id
_entity_poly.type
_entity_poly.pdbx_seq_one_letter_code
_entity_poly.pdbx_strand_id
1 'polypeptide(L)'
;MAFTGGLFAYTARLASATRTLSNEAKETAKRQLRAYLSIDPDRSRKPSFLPNFDEWHTSGVKFILENKGQTPAYDVEYILASEPREFAAPGDKNDLRPKIPLEPIEFMKTASRFVLNPGGQTHMFATRKKPLGTEDRQAFMNKTKGMFIYGQVRFRDAFSNKQDRWAKFAAVYVGDGGATSAGLYWLPEGNDAN
;
A
#
# COMPACT_ATOMS: atom_id res chain seq x y z
N MET A 1 28.61 -56.78 -7.20
CA MET A 1 28.82 -55.31 -7.32
C MET A 1 27.56 -54.55 -7.75
N ALA A 2 26.64 -55.11 -8.55
CA ALA A 2 25.41 -54.42 -8.99
C ALA A 2 24.47 -53.98 -7.84
N PHE A 3 24.33 -54.79 -6.79
CA PHE A 3 23.48 -54.49 -5.63
C PHE A 3 23.95 -53.24 -4.84
N THR A 4 25.25 -53.12 -4.59
CA THR A 4 25.85 -51.97 -3.88
C THR A 4 25.71 -50.68 -4.69
N GLY A 5 25.87 -50.75 -6.02
CA GLY A 5 25.67 -49.60 -6.91
C GLY A 5 24.22 -49.10 -6.91
N GLY A 6 23.24 -50.03 -6.92
CA GLY A 6 21.83 -49.69 -6.82
C GLY A 6 21.46 -49.00 -5.50
N LEU A 7 21.98 -49.52 -4.38
CA LEU A 7 21.77 -48.93 -3.06
C LEU A 7 22.37 -47.52 -2.94
N PHE A 8 23.56 -47.31 -3.51
CA PHE A 8 24.19 -45.99 -3.54
C PHE A 8 23.35 -44.98 -4.33
N ALA A 9 22.87 -45.35 -5.53
CA ALA A 9 22.05 -44.48 -6.36
C ALA A 9 20.71 -44.13 -5.69
N TYR A 10 20.07 -45.09 -5.02
CA TYR A 10 18.83 -44.85 -4.26
C TYR A 10 19.06 -43.88 -3.09
N THR A 11 20.12 -44.11 -2.32
CA THR A 11 20.51 -43.23 -1.20
C THR A 11 20.83 -41.81 -1.67
N ALA A 12 21.54 -41.66 -2.79
CA ALA A 12 21.86 -40.36 -3.38
C ALA A 12 20.59 -39.60 -3.83
N ARG A 13 19.64 -40.30 -4.48
CA ARG A 13 18.34 -39.72 -4.85
C ARG A 13 17.52 -39.31 -3.64
N LEU A 14 17.46 -40.16 -2.63
CA LEU A 14 16.77 -39.87 -1.38
C LEU A 14 17.37 -38.63 -0.69
N ALA A 15 18.70 -38.55 -0.61
CA ALA A 15 19.38 -37.40 -0.02
C ALA A 15 19.08 -36.10 -0.79
N SER A 16 19.00 -36.15 -2.12
CA SER A 16 18.59 -35.00 -2.93
C SER A 16 17.14 -34.58 -2.65
N ALA A 17 16.22 -35.54 -2.59
CA ALA A 17 14.81 -35.27 -2.31
C ALA A 17 14.63 -34.66 -0.92
N THR A 18 15.30 -35.20 0.10
CA THR A 18 15.28 -34.66 1.48
C THR A 18 15.82 -33.23 1.54
N ARG A 19 16.87 -32.92 0.78
CA ARG A 19 17.41 -31.55 0.70
C ARG A 19 16.40 -30.59 0.06
N THR A 20 15.72 -31.00 -1.01
CA THR A 20 14.67 -30.19 -1.63
C THR A 20 13.52 -29.94 -0.66
N LEU A 21 13.01 -30.99 0.00
CA LEU A 21 11.94 -30.87 1.01
C LEU A 21 12.33 -29.95 2.16
N SER A 22 13.56 -30.08 2.68
CA SER A 22 14.04 -29.20 3.74
C SER A 22 14.15 -27.75 3.30
N ASN A 23 14.55 -27.49 2.06
CA ASN A 23 14.63 -26.14 1.51
C ASN A 23 13.24 -25.54 1.29
N GLU A 24 12.29 -26.31 0.76
CA GLU A 24 10.89 -25.89 0.60
C GLU A 24 10.21 -25.60 1.94
N ALA A 25 10.45 -26.46 2.94
CA ALA A 25 9.97 -26.23 4.30
C ALA A 25 10.53 -24.93 4.87
N LYS A 26 11.83 -24.65 4.67
CA LYS A 26 12.47 -23.40 5.10
C LYS A 26 11.88 -22.18 4.41
N GLU A 27 11.67 -22.22 3.10
CA GLU A 27 11.08 -21.11 2.36
C GLU A 27 9.60 -20.89 2.72
N THR A 28 8.86 -21.96 2.98
CA THR A 28 7.47 -21.89 3.46
C THR A 28 7.41 -21.26 4.85
N ALA A 29 8.26 -21.70 5.77
CA ALA A 29 8.37 -21.11 7.10
C ALA A 29 8.74 -19.63 7.02
N LYS A 30 9.71 -19.25 6.18
CA LYS A 30 10.03 -17.84 5.95
C LYS A 30 8.82 -17.04 5.46
N ARG A 31 8.10 -17.54 4.45
CA ARG A 31 6.90 -16.85 3.93
C ARG A 31 5.85 -16.66 5.03
N GLN A 32 5.58 -17.69 5.82
CA GLN A 32 4.61 -17.61 6.92
C GLN A 32 5.00 -16.62 8.03
N LEU A 33 6.30 -16.44 8.28
CA LEU A 33 6.80 -15.59 9.36
C LEU A 33 7.09 -14.15 8.92
N ARG A 34 7.09 -13.84 7.62
CA ARG A 34 7.47 -12.51 7.10
C ARG A 34 6.61 -11.38 7.66
N ALA A 35 7.17 -10.17 7.58
CA ALA A 35 6.43 -8.93 7.77
C ALA A 35 5.49 -8.72 6.58
N TYR A 36 4.26 -8.32 6.86
CA TYR A 36 3.25 -8.02 5.85
C TYR A 36 2.59 -6.69 6.22
N LEU A 37 2.81 -5.67 5.39
CA LEU A 37 2.24 -4.36 5.65
C LEU A 37 0.90 -4.22 4.92
N SER A 38 -0.14 -3.87 5.67
CA SER A 38 -1.44 -3.48 5.10
C SER A 38 -1.67 -1.99 5.29
N ILE A 39 -2.38 -1.41 4.33
CA ILE A 39 -2.72 0.00 4.31
C ILE A 39 -4.23 0.07 4.30
N ASP A 40 -4.78 0.58 5.39
CA ASP A 40 -6.21 0.65 5.60
C ASP A 40 -6.59 2.12 5.88
N PRO A 41 -7.72 2.63 5.38
CA PRO A 41 -8.23 3.90 5.86
C PRO A 41 -8.50 3.81 7.35
N ASP A 42 -8.23 4.88 8.11
CA ASP A 42 -8.55 4.90 9.53
C ASP A 42 -10.08 4.86 9.73
N ARG A 43 -10.61 3.66 9.98
CA ARG A 43 -12.03 3.44 10.28
C ARG A 43 -12.34 3.59 11.77
N SER A 44 -11.32 3.52 12.62
CA SER A 44 -11.44 3.45 14.09
C SER A 44 -11.83 4.79 14.71
N ARG A 45 -11.38 5.88 14.10
CA ARG A 45 -11.66 7.25 14.54
C ARG A 45 -12.13 8.01 13.33
N LYS A 46 -13.46 8.09 13.11
CA LYS A 46 -14.12 8.93 12.10
C LYS A 46 -13.14 9.35 11.00
N PRO A 47 -12.90 8.49 9.99
CA PRO A 47 -12.06 8.74 8.82
C PRO A 47 -11.80 10.22 8.61
N SER A 48 -10.64 10.64 9.10
CA SER A 48 -10.19 12.02 9.01
C SER A 48 -9.56 12.17 7.63
N PHE A 49 -10.40 12.04 6.61
CA PHE A 49 -10.27 12.98 5.50
C PHE A 49 -10.41 14.33 6.21
N LEU A 50 -9.31 15.06 6.35
CA LEU A 50 -9.32 16.42 6.89
C LEU A 50 -9.74 17.28 5.70
N PRO A 51 -11.06 17.45 5.48
CA PRO A 51 -11.57 18.09 4.29
C PRO A 51 -11.52 19.57 4.59
N ASN A 52 -10.32 20.11 4.71
CA ASN A 52 -10.23 21.55 4.64
C ASN A 52 -10.25 21.91 3.17
N PHE A 53 -11.48 22.08 2.68
CA PHE A 53 -11.79 22.61 1.35
C PHE A 53 -11.73 24.14 1.33
N ASP A 54 -11.18 24.74 2.39
CA ASP A 54 -10.87 26.15 2.40
C ASP A 54 -9.60 26.44 1.59
N GLU A 55 -9.42 27.72 1.26
CA GLU A 55 -8.30 28.20 0.45
C GLU A 55 -7.00 28.30 1.27
N TRP A 56 -7.09 28.10 2.59
CA TRP A 56 -6.04 28.41 3.54
C TRP A 56 -5.31 27.18 4.07
N HIS A 57 -5.97 26.02 4.04
CA HIS A 57 -5.40 24.78 4.55
C HIS A 57 -5.36 23.70 3.47
N THR A 58 -4.40 22.79 3.60
CA THR A 58 -4.27 21.66 2.70
C THR A 58 -5.21 20.55 3.14
N SER A 59 -5.98 20.02 2.20
CA SER A 59 -6.72 18.79 2.44
C SER A 59 -5.76 17.60 2.50
N GLY A 60 -6.09 16.64 3.36
CA GLY A 60 -5.28 15.44 3.52
C GLY A 60 -6.08 14.24 3.93
N VAL A 61 -5.56 13.06 3.60
CA VAL A 61 -6.17 11.78 3.93
C VAL A 61 -5.25 11.01 4.87
N LYS A 62 -5.84 10.54 5.97
CA LYS A 62 -5.16 9.74 6.96
C LYS A 62 -5.34 8.25 6.68
N PHE A 63 -4.24 7.52 6.61
CA PHE A 63 -4.19 6.06 6.49
C PHE A 63 -3.53 5.44 7.73
N ILE A 64 -3.90 4.20 8.03
CA ILE A 64 -3.21 3.35 8.98
C ILE A 64 -2.33 2.39 8.18
N LEU A 65 -1.04 2.40 8.49
CA LEU A 65 -0.11 1.36 8.07
C LEU A 65 0.04 0.39 9.23
N GLU A 66 -0.28 -0.87 9.00
CA GLU A 66 -0.24 -1.94 10.00
C GLU A 66 0.67 -3.07 9.54
N ASN A 67 1.48 -3.62 10.45
CA ASN A 67 2.21 -4.86 10.20
C ASN A 67 1.38 -6.07 10.67
N LYS A 68 0.75 -6.77 9.72
CA LYS A 68 0.00 -8.01 9.91
C LYS A 68 0.89 -9.27 9.89
N GLY A 69 2.20 -9.11 9.72
CA GLY A 69 3.17 -10.20 9.73
C GLY A 69 3.67 -10.57 11.12
N GLN A 70 4.49 -11.61 11.21
CA GLN A 70 5.01 -12.13 12.49
C GLN A 70 6.41 -11.60 12.84
N THR A 71 7.10 -10.96 11.91
CA THR A 71 8.40 -10.30 12.14
C THR A 71 8.30 -8.78 12.00
N PRO A 72 9.17 -8.00 12.65
CA PRO A 72 9.24 -6.56 12.43
C PRO A 72 9.51 -6.20 10.96
N ALA A 73 8.90 -5.11 10.49
CA ALA A 73 9.26 -4.45 9.25
C ALA A 73 10.29 -3.36 9.57
N TYR A 74 11.49 -3.48 9.01
CA TYR A 74 12.60 -2.55 9.21
C TYR A 74 12.68 -1.55 8.07
N ASP A 75 13.32 -0.41 8.35
CA ASP A 75 13.58 0.64 7.37
C ASP A 75 12.32 1.00 6.57
N VAL A 76 11.18 1.09 7.26
CA VAL A 76 9.91 1.42 6.62
C VAL A 76 10.01 2.85 6.11
N GLU A 77 9.92 3.00 4.80
CA GLU A 77 9.79 4.27 4.11
C GLU A 77 8.44 4.28 3.40
N TYR A 78 7.73 5.39 3.46
CA TYR A 78 6.53 5.56 2.66
C TYR A 78 6.55 6.88 1.93
N ILE A 79 5.77 6.88 0.86
CA ILE A 79 5.63 7.97 -0.05
C ILE A 79 4.15 8.09 -0.36
N LEU A 80 3.60 9.28 -0.23
CA LEU A 80 2.19 9.56 -0.45
C LEU A 80 2.01 10.80 -1.31
N ALA A 81 0.98 10.77 -2.15
CA ALA A 81 0.52 11.92 -2.93
C ALA A 81 -1.00 11.93 -3.00
N SER A 82 -1.59 13.13 -3.00
CA SER A 82 -3.02 13.32 -3.25
C SER A 82 -3.21 14.48 -4.22
N GLU A 83 -4.02 14.28 -5.26
CA GLU A 83 -4.32 15.31 -6.25
C GLU A 83 -5.76 15.21 -6.76
N PRO A 84 -6.41 16.35 -7.04
CA PRO A 84 -7.73 16.37 -7.65
C PRO A 84 -7.61 16.00 -9.13
N ARG A 85 -8.43 15.06 -9.60
CA ARG A 85 -8.51 14.74 -11.03
C ARG A 85 -9.96 14.51 -11.47
N GLU A 86 -10.21 14.72 -12.75
CA GLU A 86 -11.48 14.39 -13.39
C GLU A 86 -11.67 12.88 -13.47
N PHE A 87 -12.92 12.43 -13.29
CA PHE A 87 -13.30 11.05 -13.59
C PHE A 87 -13.29 10.79 -15.11
N ALA A 88 -13.00 9.57 -15.51
CA ALA A 88 -13.05 9.15 -16.91
C ALA A 88 -14.47 9.29 -17.50
N ALA A 89 -15.49 8.93 -16.71
CA ALA A 89 -16.90 9.08 -17.05
C ALA A 89 -17.62 9.87 -15.93
N PRO A 90 -17.79 11.20 -16.07
CA PRO A 90 -18.49 12.01 -15.08
C PRO A 90 -19.90 11.48 -14.82
N GLY A 91 -20.24 11.19 -13.56
CA GLY A 91 -21.57 10.72 -13.15
C GLY A 91 -21.76 9.20 -13.12
N ASP A 92 -20.84 8.40 -13.66
CA ASP A 92 -20.86 6.95 -13.46
C ASP A 92 -20.20 6.61 -12.11
N LYS A 93 -21.04 6.28 -11.13
CA LYS A 93 -20.56 5.86 -9.80
C LYS A 93 -19.77 4.55 -9.83
N ASN A 94 -19.87 3.78 -10.92
CA ASN A 94 -19.17 2.51 -11.08
C ASN A 94 -17.79 2.68 -11.74
N ASP A 95 -17.55 3.79 -12.45
CA ASP A 95 -16.25 4.09 -13.09
C ASP A 95 -15.55 5.28 -12.43
N LEU A 96 -14.87 4.99 -11.32
CA LEU A 96 -14.12 5.98 -10.56
C LEU A 96 -12.67 6.16 -11.04
N ARG A 97 -12.34 5.68 -12.25
CA ARG A 97 -10.98 5.81 -12.79
C ARG A 97 -10.70 7.27 -13.16
N PRO A 98 -9.46 7.73 -13.03
CA PRO A 98 -9.09 9.07 -13.47
C PRO A 98 -9.10 9.14 -15.01
N LYS A 99 -9.52 10.28 -15.56
CA LYS A 99 -9.53 10.55 -17.02
C LYS A 99 -8.15 10.47 -17.65
N ILE A 100 -7.13 10.92 -16.92
CA ILE A 100 -5.72 10.84 -17.32
C ILE A 100 -5.05 9.82 -16.41
N PRO A 101 -4.32 8.83 -16.96
CA PRO A 101 -3.54 7.89 -16.18
C PRO A 101 -2.63 8.61 -15.19
N LEU A 102 -2.36 7.90 -14.12
CA LEU A 102 -1.62 8.44 -13.01
C LEU A 102 -0.16 8.41 -13.36
N GLU A 103 0.33 9.49 -13.94
CA GLU A 103 1.77 9.71 -14.02
C GLU A 103 2.37 9.71 -12.60
N PRO A 104 3.65 9.34 -12.45
CA PRO A 104 4.34 9.41 -11.17
C PRO A 104 4.29 10.85 -10.66
N ILE A 105 3.35 11.12 -9.75
CA ILE A 105 3.26 12.42 -9.10
C ILE A 105 4.59 12.62 -8.37
N GLU A 106 5.09 13.86 -8.32
CA GLU A 106 6.22 14.22 -7.47
C GLU A 106 5.90 13.90 -6.02
N PHE A 107 6.29 12.70 -5.67
CA PHE A 107 6.15 12.07 -4.40
C PHE A 107 6.83 12.89 -3.31
N MET A 108 6.05 13.29 -2.30
CA MET A 108 6.66 13.79 -1.07
C MET A 108 7.28 12.61 -0.34
N LYS A 109 8.59 12.46 -0.45
CA LYS A 109 9.32 11.45 0.30
C LYS A 109 9.26 11.81 1.78
N THR A 110 8.65 10.95 2.58
CA THR A 110 8.77 11.09 4.04
C THR A 110 10.20 10.72 4.42
N ALA A 111 10.90 11.63 5.11
CA ALA A 111 12.32 11.47 5.44
C ALA A 111 12.57 10.46 6.57
N SER A 112 11.54 10.00 7.28
CA SER A 112 11.69 9.13 8.44
C SER A 112 11.71 7.66 8.06
N ARG A 113 12.79 6.97 8.45
CA ARG A 113 12.86 5.51 8.55
C ARG A 113 12.43 5.10 9.94
N PHE A 114 11.59 4.09 10.04
CA PHE A 114 11.18 3.54 11.33
C PHE A 114 11.01 2.03 11.24
N VAL A 115 10.86 1.41 12.41
CA VAL A 115 10.58 -0.02 12.56
C VAL A 115 9.12 -0.17 12.95
N LEU A 116 8.40 -1.04 12.25
CA LEU A 116 7.03 -1.40 12.58
C LEU A 116 6.99 -2.85 13.07
N ASN A 117 6.87 -3.01 14.39
CA ASN A 117 6.82 -4.32 15.04
C ASN A 117 5.55 -5.10 14.63
N PRO A 118 5.51 -6.44 14.83
CA PRO A 118 4.31 -7.25 14.61
C PRO A 118 3.09 -6.68 15.35
N GLY A 119 1.96 -6.50 14.65
CA GLY A 119 0.75 -5.85 15.17
C GLY A 119 0.89 -4.34 15.39
N GLY A 120 2.06 -3.78 15.13
CA GLY A 120 2.31 -2.34 15.23
C GLY A 120 1.58 -1.57 14.14
N GLN A 121 1.12 -0.37 14.50
CA GLN A 121 0.40 0.53 13.62
C GLN A 121 1.05 1.92 13.64
N THR A 122 1.05 2.59 12.49
CA THR A 122 1.42 4.00 12.39
C THR A 122 0.45 4.74 11.49
N HIS A 123 0.30 6.05 11.72
CA HIS A 123 -0.53 6.89 10.87
C HIS A 123 0.32 7.49 9.75
N MET A 124 -0.18 7.40 8.53
CA MET A 124 0.38 8.09 7.39
C MET A 124 -0.59 9.18 6.93
N PHE A 125 -0.06 10.31 6.48
CA PHE A 125 -0.85 11.45 6.03
C PHE A 125 -0.49 11.78 4.58
N ALA A 126 -1.46 11.65 3.69
CA ALA A 126 -1.36 12.11 2.31
C ALA A 126 -1.90 13.54 2.23
N THR A 127 -1.03 14.54 2.31
CA THR A 127 -1.40 15.96 2.22
C THR A 127 -1.10 16.51 0.83
N ARG A 128 -1.91 17.45 0.37
CA ARG A 128 -1.63 18.19 -0.85
C ARG A 128 -0.51 19.20 -0.64
N LYS A 129 0.27 19.48 -1.69
CA LYS A 129 1.28 20.56 -1.67
C LYS A 129 0.64 21.95 -1.61
N LYS A 130 -0.58 22.10 -2.14
CA LYS A 130 -1.31 23.37 -2.23
C LYS A 130 -2.76 23.21 -1.76
N PRO A 131 -3.39 24.27 -1.19
CA PRO A 131 -4.83 24.30 -0.93
C PRO A 131 -5.66 24.05 -2.19
N LEU A 132 -6.95 23.76 -2.02
CA LEU A 132 -7.84 23.50 -3.16
C LEU A 132 -8.29 24.82 -3.79
N GLY A 133 -8.06 24.98 -5.10
CA GLY A 133 -8.55 26.14 -5.83
C GLY A 133 -10.08 26.18 -5.92
N THR A 134 -10.65 27.36 -6.18
CA THR A 134 -12.11 27.54 -6.30
C THR A 134 -12.71 26.67 -7.40
N GLU A 135 -12.03 26.51 -8.53
CA GLU A 135 -12.47 25.66 -9.64
C GLU A 135 -12.54 24.18 -9.24
N ASP A 136 -11.48 23.65 -8.65
CA ASP A 136 -11.45 22.27 -8.16
C ASP A 136 -12.56 22.03 -7.13
N ARG A 137 -12.80 23.00 -6.24
CA ARG A 137 -13.85 22.91 -5.22
C ARG A 137 -15.23 22.77 -5.85
N GLN A 138 -15.54 23.61 -6.82
CA GLN A 138 -16.80 23.52 -7.57
C GLN A 138 -16.91 22.18 -8.29
N ALA A 139 -15.83 21.68 -8.88
CA ALA A 139 -15.80 20.38 -9.54
C ALA A 139 -16.00 19.20 -8.57
N PHE A 140 -15.48 19.28 -7.34
CA PHE A 140 -15.80 18.31 -6.28
C PHE A 140 -17.27 18.34 -5.89
N MET A 141 -17.83 19.53 -5.65
CA MET A 141 -19.24 19.71 -5.31
C MET A 141 -20.16 19.20 -6.43
N ASN A 142 -19.75 19.40 -7.69
CA ASN A 142 -20.46 18.92 -8.87
C ASN A 142 -20.20 17.44 -9.19
N LYS A 143 -19.36 16.75 -8.39
CA LYS A 143 -19.00 15.33 -8.56
C LYS A 143 -18.36 15.03 -9.92
N THR A 144 -17.66 16.00 -10.49
CA THR A 144 -16.91 15.85 -11.75
C THR A 144 -15.43 15.56 -11.50
N LYS A 145 -14.90 15.91 -10.32
CA LYS A 145 -13.56 15.56 -9.85
C LYS A 145 -13.60 14.72 -8.57
N GLY A 146 -12.60 13.86 -8.43
CA GLY A 146 -12.31 13.07 -7.23
C GLY A 146 -10.93 13.40 -6.68
N MET A 147 -10.71 13.14 -5.39
CA MET A 147 -9.41 13.32 -4.75
C MET A 147 -8.70 11.99 -4.84
N PHE A 148 -7.79 11.89 -5.80
CA PHE A 148 -7.07 10.68 -6.06
C PHE A 148 -5.82 10.61 -5.20
N ILE A 149 -5.61 9.47 -4.57
CA ILE A 149 -4.59 9.26 -3.55
C ILE A 149 -3.76 8.05 -3.93
N TYR A 150 -2.45 8.23 -3.90
CA TYR A 150 -1.50 7.18 -4.25
C TYR A 150 -0.42 7.11 -3.22
N GLY A 151 0.07 5.90 -3.02
CA GLY A 151 1.19 5.70 -2.16
C GLY A 151 2.00 4.47 -2.50
N GLN A 152 3.21 4.48 -1.99
CA GLN A 152 4.06 3.33 -1.96
C GLN A 152 4.73 3.26 -0.59
N VAL A 153 4.73 2.07 -0.01
CA VAL A 153 5.52 1.74 1.17
C VAL A 153 6.62 0.79 0.73
N ARG A 154 7.83 1.00 1.23
CA ARG A 154 8.98 0.13 1.02
C ARG A 154 9.54 -0.25 2.39
N PHE A 155 9.95 -1.49 2.55
CA PHE A 155 10.47 -1.98 3.81
C PHE A 155 11.41 -3.16 3.60
N ARG A 156 12.10 -3.53 4.67
CA ARG A 156 12.94 -4.70 4.77
C ARG A 156 12.32 -5.67 5.77
N ASP A 157 12.14 -6.92 5.36
CA ASP A 157 11.72 -7.98 6.29
C ASP A 157 12.92 -8.52 7.09
N ALA A 158 12.67 -9.26 8.17
CA ALA A 158 13.72 -9.82 9.02
C ALA A 158 14.61 -10.87 8.32
N PHE A 159 14.22 -11.36 7.15
CA PHE A 159 14.94 -12.37 6.36
C PHE A 159 15.73 -11.76 5.20
N SER A 160 15.62 -10.44 4.98
CA SER A 160 16.26 -9.71 3.90
C SER A 160 17.32 -8.75 4.44
N ASN A 161 18.41 -8.62 3.70
CA ASN A 161 19.48 -7.67 4.00
C ASN A 161 19.28 -6.31 3.31
N LYS A 162 18.23 -6.17 2.49
CA LYS A 162 17.95 -4.96 1.70
C LYS A 162 16.46 -4.63 1.71
N GLN A 163 16.13 -3.39 1.38
CA GLN A 163 14.74 -2.93 1.25
C GLN A 163 14.17 -3.39 -0.10
N ASP A 164 13.77 -4.66 -0.19
CA ASP A 164 13.25 -5.29 -1.42
C ASP A 164 11.73 -5.49 -1.42
N ARG A 165 11.07 -5.26 -0.29
CA ARG A 165 9.61 -5.36 -0.17
C ARG A 165 8.96 -4.01 -0.41
N TRP A 166 7.82 -4.04 -1.08
CA TRP A 166 7.01 -2.87 -1.33
C TRP A 166 5.53 -3.22 -1.43
N ALA A 167 4.70 -2.24 -1.11
CA ALA A 167 3.27 -2.25 -1.36
C ALA A 167 2.88 -0.91 -1.96
N LYS A 168 2.16 -0.93 -3.07
CA LYS A 168 1.56 0.23 -3.71
C LYS A 168 0.09 0.25 -3.41
N PHE A 169 -0.46 1.45 -3.33
CA PHE A 169 -1.89 1.61 -3.22
C PHE A 169 -2.41 2.81 -3.97
N ALA A 170 -3.69 2.70 -4.34
CA ALA A 170 -4.41 3.65 -5.16
C ALA A 170 -5.85 3.72 -4.69
N ALA A 171 -6.29 4.91 -4.30
CA ALA A 171 -7.64 5.18 -3.83
C ALA A 171 -8.16 6.49 -4.39
N VAL A 172 -9.47 6.66 -4.34
CA VAL A 172 -10.14 7.90 -4.72
C VAL A 172 -11.18 8.25 -3.68
N TYR A 173 -11.20 9.51 -3.28
CA TYR A 173 -12.25 10.05 -2.43
C TYR A 173 -13.25 10.85 -3.28
N VAL A 174 -14.52 10.48 -3.16
CA VAL A 174 -15.69 11.08 -3.81
C VAL A 174 -16.72 11.38 -2.73
N GLY A 175 -16.91 12.65 -2.39
CA GLY A 175 -17.84 13.04 -1.35
C GLY A 175 -18.09 14.54 -1.33
N ASP A 176 -19.10 14.95 -0.58
CA ASP A 176 -19.58 16.34 -0.52
C ASP A 176 -18.72 17.21 0.43
N GLY A 177 -17.48 16.80 0.70
CA GLY A 177 -16.52 17.52 1.52
C GLY A 177 -16.71 17.40 3.05
N GLY A 178 -17.50 16.43 3.52
CA GLY A 178 -17.59 16.09 4.94
C GLY A 178 -16.48 15.16 5.41
N ALA A 179 -16.05 15.27 6.68
CA ALA A 179 -15.07 14.40 7.33
C ALA A 179 -15.64 12.99 7.58
N THR A 180 -15.80 12.21 6.50
CA THR A 180 -16.36 10.86 6.52
C THR A 180 -15.57 9.93 5.59
N SER A 181 -15.51 8.62 5.90
CA SER A 181 -14.98 7.60 4.98
C SER A 181 -15.96 7.27 3.89
N ALA A 182 -17.22 7.66 4.08
CA ALA A 182 -18.26 7.50 3.09
C ALA A 182 -17.84 8.34 1.87
N GLY A 183 -17.23 7.67 0.90
CA GLY A 183 -16.63 8.31 -0.25
C GLY A 183 -15.23 7.84 -0.61
N LEU A 184 -14.51 7.12 0.25
CA LEU A 184 -13.21 6.55 -0.12
C LEU A 184 -13.38 5.18 -0.78
N TYR A 185 -12.87 5.05 -2.00
CA TYR A 185 -12.93 3.83 -2.80
C TYR A 185 -11.51 3.41 -3.22
N TRP A 186 -11.21 2.12 -3.09
CA TRP A 186 -9.98 1.54 -3.65
C TRP A 186 -10.12 1.41 -5.17
N LEU A 187 -9.08 1.79 -5.90
CA LEU A 187 -9.05 1.61 -7.34
C LEU A 187 -8.70 0.15 -7.70
N PRO A 188 -9.18 -0.38 -8.84
CA PRO A 188 -8.79 -1.73 -9.27
C PRO A 188 -7.31 -1.81 -9.66
N GLU A 189 -6.72 -0.71 -10.11
CA GLU A 189 -5.33 -0.61 -10.55
C GLU A 189 -4.47 0.13 -9.51
N GLY A 190 -3.17 -0.20 -9.44
CA GLY A 190 -2.21 0.47 -8.56
C GLY A 190 -2.16 -0.06 -7.11
N ASN A 191 -2.82 -1.18 -6.84
CA ASN A 191 -2.81 -1.89 -5.56
C ASN A 191 -2.05 -3.22 -5.69
N ASP A 192 -0.73 -3.16 -5.58
CA ASP A 192 0.19 -4.29 -5.81
C ASP A 192 1.17 -4.44 -4.65
N ALA A 193 1.67 -5.65 -4.38
CA ALA A 193 2.71 -5.90 -3.38
C ALA A 193 3.63 -7.06 -3.79
N ASN A 194 4.83 -7.15 -3.18
CA ASN A 194 5.81 -8.22 -3.44
C ASN A 194 6.49 -8.80 -2.18
#